data_AF-A0A3S0DHD5-F1
#
_entry.id   AF-A0A3S0DHD5-F1
#
_cell.length_a   1.000
_cell.length_b   1.000
_cell.length_c   1.000
_cell.angle_alpha   90.00
_cell.angle_beta   90.00
_cell.angle_gamma   90.00
#
_symmetry.space_group_name_H-M   'P 1'
#
loop_
_entity.id
_entity.type
_entity.pdbx_description
1 polymer ?
#
loop_
_entity_poly.entity_id
_entity_poly.type
_entity_poly.pdbx_seq_one_letter_code
_entity_poly.pdbx_strand_id
1 'polypeptide(L)' 'MPAVPATMNAVGIRTPGGPEVLQPCTRPVPQPRAGEVLIEVAAAGVNRPDCLQRAGAYPPPPGASDLPGVEV' A
#
# COMPACT_ATOMS: atom_id res chain seq x y z
N MET A 1 1.79 6.15 24.05
CA MET A 1 1.61 5.73 22.64
C MET A 1 1.33 4.24 22.65
N PRO A 2 0.30 3.76 21.93
CA PRO A 2 0.11 2.32 21.78
C PRO A 2 1.37 1.70 21.16
N ALA A 3 1.67 0.46 21.55
CA ALA A 3 2.77 -0.27 20.96
C ALA A 3 2.48 -0.51 19.46
N VAL A 4 3.50 -0.35 18.61
CA VAL A 4 3.39 -0.65 17.19
C VAL A 4 3.11 -2.15 17.03
N PRO A 5 2.03 -2.56 16.33
CA PRO A 5 1.70 -3.96 16.18
C PRO A 5 2.71 -4.68 15.28
N ALA A 6 2.79 -6.01 15.38
CA ALA A 6 3.64 -6.81 14.48
C ALA A 6 3.15 -6.79 13.03
N THR A 7 1.86 -6.53 12.83
CA THR A 7 1.18 -6.57 11.53
C THR A 7 0.19 -5.42 11.36
N MET A 8 -0.06 -5.03 10.11
CA MET A 8 -1.05 -4.02 9.70
C MET A 8 -2.03 -4.60 8.67
N ASN A 9 -3.18 -3.94 8.54
CA ASN A 9 -4.11 -4.16 7.45
C ASN A 9 -3.67 -3.38 6.21
N ALA A 10 -3.84 -3.95 5.03
CA ALA A 10 -3.53 -3.33 3.76
C ALA A 10 -4.53 -3.79 2.68
N VAL A 11 -4.58 -3.06 1.57
CA VAL A 11 -5.31 -3.48 0.36
C VAL A 11 -4.28 -3.80 -0.71
N GLY A 12 -4.20 -5.07 -1.13
CA GLY A 12 -3.26 -5.52 -2.16
C GLY A 12 -3.92 -5.77 -3.51
N ILE A 13 -3.12 -5.75 -4.57
CA ILE A 13 -3.49 -6.16 -5.93
C ILE A 13 -2.85 -7.53 -6.18
N ARG A 14 -3.65 -8.61 -6.23
CA ARG A 14 -3.10 -9.97 -6.47
C ARG A 14 -2.72 -10.20 -7.93
N THR A 15 -3.56 -9.69 -8.82
CA THR A 15 -3.43 -9.80 -10.28
C THR A 15 -4.02 -8.55 -10.92
N PRO A 16 -3.50 -8.10 -12.07
CA PRO A 16 -4.12 -7.00 -12.80
C PRO A 16 -5.60 -7.26 -13.12
N GLY A 17 -6.46 -6.25 -12.97
CA GLY A 17 -7.89 -6.38 -13.28
C GLY A 17 -8.77 -5.20 -12.87
N GLY A 18 -10.08 -5.48 -12.79
CA GLY A 18 -11.09 -4.53 -12.32
C GLY A 18 -11.02 -4.33 -10.80
N PRO A 19 -11.91 -3.52 -10.20
CA PRO A 19 -11.87 -3.21 -8.76
C PRO A 19 -11.92 -4.44 -7.85
N GLU A 20 -12.50 -5.55 -8.30
CA GLU A 20 -12.60 -6.82 -7.59
C GLU A 20 -11.24 -7.46 -7.21
N VAL A 21 -10.15 -7.04 -7.85
CA VAL A 21 -8.80 -7.54 -7.52
C VAL A 21 -8.18 -6.84 -6.31
N LEU A 22 -8.77 -5.73 -5.85
CA LEU A 22 -8.38 -5.05 -4.61
C LEU A 22 -8.89 -5.87 -3.42
N GLN A 23 -7.97 -6.52 -2.71
CA GLN A 23 -8.33 -7.42 -1.62
C GLN A 23 -7.68 -6.98 -0.30
N PRO A 24 -8.46 -6.97 0.80
CA PRO A 24 -7.89 -6.84 2.14
C PRO A 24 -6.87 -7.94 2.40
N CYS A 25 -5.77 -7.56 3.03
CA CYS A 25 -4.75 -8.49 3.47
C CYS A 25 -4.08 -7.96 4.74
N THR A 26 -3.37 -8.86 5.43
CA THR A 26 -2.52 -8.51 6.56
C THR A 26 -1.06 -8.59 6.12
N ARG A 27 -0.26 -7.61 6.54
CA ARG A 27 1.18 -7.50 6.22
C ARG A 27 1.97 -7.20 7.50
N PRO A 28 3.26 -7.54 7.59
CA PRO A 28 4.12 -7.02 8.65
C PRO A 28 4.13 -5.49 8.65
N VAL A 29 4.20 -4.86 9.82
CA VAL A 29 4.46 -3.42 9.88
C VAL A 29 5.89 -3.16 9.40
N PRO A 30 6.12 -2.23 8.46
CA PRO A 30 7.46 -1.94 7.97
C PRO A 30 8.32 -1.32 9.09
N GLN A 31 9.61 -1.68 9.11
CA GLN A 31 10.58 -1.02 9.97
C GLN A 31 11.26 0.10 9.18
N PRO A 32 11.11 1.37 9.59
CA PRO A 32 11.76 2.49 8.91
C PRO A 32 13.28 2.38 9.06
N ARG A 33 14.01 2.72 8.00
CA ARG A 33 15.46 2.89 8.01
C ARG A 33 15.84 4.26 8.58
N ALA A 34 17.14 4.48 8.72
CA ALA A 34 17.66 5.81 9.08
C ALA A 34 17.19 6.86 8.06
N GLY A 35 16.52 7.91 8.54
CA GLY A 35 15.96 8.97 7.71
C GLY A 35 14.53 8.73 7.21
N GLU A 36 13.92 7.59 7.54
CA GLU A 36 12.50 7.30 7.24
C GLU A 36 11.64 7.47 8.49
N VAL A 37 10.33 7.64 8.30
CA VAL A 37 9.33 7.70 9.38
C VAL A 37 8.27 6.62 9.19
N LEU A 38 7.74 6.13 10.30
CA LEU A 38 6.57 5.24 10.29
C LEU A 38 5.31 6.08 10.59
N ILE A 39 4.31 5.98 9.72
CA ILE A 39 3.05 6.71 9.83
C ILE A 39 1.92 5.71 10.08
N GLU A 40 1.12 5.95 11.11
CA GLU A 40 -0.19 5.31 11.25
C GLU A 40 -1.18 6.04 10.34
N VAL A 41 -1.54 5.40 9.23
CA VAL A 41 -2.39 6.01 8.19
C VAL A 41 -3.84 6.07 8.70
N ALA A 42 -4.33 7.29 8.96
CA ALA A 42 -5.71 7.53 9.37
C ALA A 42 -6.69 7.59 8.18
N ALA A 43 -6.21 8.05 7.02
CA ALA A 43 -6.94 8.12 5.76
C ALA A 43 -5.95 8.07 4.59
N ALA A 44 -6.43 7.70 3.41
CA ALA A 44 -5.65 7.75 2.18
C ALA A 44 -6.51 8.29 1.04
N GLY A 45 -5.90 9.05 0.14
CA GLY A 45 -6.54 9.53 -1.09
C GLY A 45 -6.71 8.41 -2.11
N VAL A 46 -7.78 8.47 -2.91
CA VAL A 46 -7.99 7.59 -4.07
C VAL A 46 -7.67 8.36 -5.33
N ASN A 47 -6.65 7.92 -6.07
CA ASN A 47 -6.11 8.65 -7.20
C ASN A 47 -6.16 7.83 -8.51
N ARG A 48 -6.03 8.52 -9.65
CA ARG A 48 -6.01 7.87 -10.97
C ARG A 48 -4.84 6.89 -11.16
N PRO A 49 -3.61 7.14 -10.66
CA PRO A 49 -2.51 6.17 -10.73
C PRO A 49 -2.84 4.83 -10.07
N ASP A 50 -3.59 4.82 -8.95
CA ASP A 50 -3.99 3.58 -8.27
C ASP A 50 -4.82 2.69 -9.19
N CYS A 51 -5.75 3.29 -9.95
CA CYS A 51 -6.56 2.59 -10.95
C CYS A 51 -5.71 2.02 -12.08
N LEU A 52 -4.68 2.75 -12.54
CA LEU A 52 -3.79 2.29 -13.62
C LEU A 52 -2.85 1.18 -13.13
N GLN A 53 -2.33 1.27 -11.91
CA GLN A 53 -1.52 0.24 -11.28
C GLN A 53 -2.33 -1.04 -11.08
N ARG A 54 -3.56 -0.94 -10.56
CA ARG A 54 -4.51 -2.05 -10.45
C ARG A 54 -4.81 -2.70 -11.80
N ALA A 55 -4.94 -1.91 -12.85
CA ALA A 55 -5.16 -2.41 -14.21
C ALA A 55 -3.90 -3.03 -14.85
N GLY A 56 -2.74 -2.98 -14.19
CA GLY A 56 -1.46 -3.46 -14.71
C GLY A 56 -0.79 -2.54 -15.75
N ALA A 57 -1.31 -1.31 -15.92
CA ALA A 57 -0.83 -0.35 -16.91
C ALA A 57 0.19 0.66 -16.33
N TYR A 58 0.44 0.61 -15.01
CA TYR A 58 1.36 1.52 -14.33
C TYR A 58 2.14 0.77 -13.23
N PRO A 59 3.23 0.06 -13.60
CA PRO A 59 4.01 -0.68 -12.62
C PRO A 59 4.71 0.28 -11.64
N PRO A 60 4.80 -0.07 -10.35
CA PRO A 60 5.54 0.73 -9.40
C PRO A 60 7.04 0.75 -9.75
N PRO A 61 7.79 1.80 -9.37
CA PRO A 61 9.23 1.85 -9.56
C PRO A 61 9.95 0.65 -8.92
N PRO A 62 11.10 0.21 -9.47
CA PRO A 62 11.88 -0.86 -8.86
C PRO A 62 12.18 -0.59 -7.38
N GLY A 63 11.86 -1.55 -6.51
CA GLY A 63 12.10 -1.47 -5.07
C GLY A 63 11.02 -0.72 -4.28
N ALA A 64 10.02 -0.13 -4.93
CA ALA A 64 8.84 0.41 -4.25
C ALA A 64 7.92 -0.73 -3.76
N SER A 65 6.99 -0.38 -2.85
CA SER A 65 5.97 -1.32 -2.38
C SER A 65 5.12 -1.85 -3.54
N ASP A 66 4.65 -3.09 -3.39
CA ASP A 66 3.65 -3.66 -4.30
C ASP A 66 2.22 -3.18 -4.01
N LEU A 67 2.01 -2.54 -2.85
CA LEU A 67 0.73 -1.94 -2.48
C LEU A 67 0.48 -0.64 -3.28
N PRO A 68 -0.77 -0.36 -3.67
CA PRO A 68 -1.16 0.93 -4.25
C PRO A 68 -1.22 2.03 -3.17
N GLY A 69 -1.36 3.29 -3.60
CA GLY A 69 -1.43 4.46 -2.74
C GLY A 69 -0.24 5.40 -2.91
N VAL A 70 -0.53 6.70 -3.04
CA VAL A 70 0.47 7.75 -3.26
C VAL A 70 0.39 8.90 -2.25
N GLU A 71 -0.59 8.87 -1.33
CA GLU A 71 -0.88 9.92 -0.35
C GLU A 71 -1.37 9.31 0.98
N VAL A 72 -1.06 9.99 2.10
CA VAL A 72 -1.44 9.63 3.48
C VAL A 72 -1.83 10.87 4.29
#